data_AF-A0A923TH66-F1
#
_entry.id   AF-A0A923TH66-F1
#
_cell.length_a   1.000
_cell.length_b   1.000
_cell.length_c   1.000
_cell.angle_alpha   90.00
_cell.angle_beta   90.00
_cell.angle_gamma   90.00
#
_symmetry.space_group_name_H-M   'P 1'
#
loop_
_entity.id
_entity.type
_entity.pdbx_description
1 polymer ?
#
loop_
_entity_poly.entity_id
_entity_poly.type
_entity_poly.pdbx_seq_one_letter_code
_entity_poly.pdbx_strand_id
1 'polypeptide(L)'
;MPIGGVIFITVFVAVFGCLCLAAGRLLGGKKFQDAAKLAPYECGVPSEDKKDTKVSVKFYLTAILFILFDIEIIFMYPWAASFKEMIASGIGLYALITMMVFILVFIFGLLWEIKSKALEWD
;
A
#
# COMPACT_ATOMS: atom_id res chain seq x y z
N MET A 1 5.50 -0.15 -25.28
CA MET A 1 6.27 -0.07 -24.01
C MET A 1 7.44 -1.05 -24.09
N PRO A 2 8.66 -0.68 -23.68
CA PRO A 2 9.79 -1.62 -23.68
C PRO A 2 9.63 -2.57 -22.48
N ILE A 3 8.77 -3.56 -22.63
CA ILE A 3 8.50 -4.60 -21.61
C ILE A 3 9.81 -5.27 -21.17
N GLY A 4 10.77 -5.43 -22.10
CA GLY A 4 12.10 -5.94 -21.80
C GLY A 4 12.89 -5.10 -20.79
N GLY A 5 12.75 -3.77 -20.80
CA GLY A 5 13.42 -2.89 -19.84
C GLY A 5 12.85 -3.03 -18.43
N VAL A 6 11.53 -3.15 -18.30
CA VAL A 6 10.86 -3.37 -17.01
C VAL A 6 11.27 -4.72 -16.43
N ILE A 7 11.20 -5.79 -17.24
CA ILE A 7 11.61 -7.14 -16.82
C ILE A 7 13.08 -7.13 -16.38
N PHE A 8 13.96 -6.50 -17.16
CA PHE A 8 15.37 -6.40 -16.83
C PHE A 8 15.60 -5.73 -15.48
N ILE A 9 14.96 -4.58 -15.22
CA ILE A 9 15.10 -3.85 -13.95
C ILE A 9 14.56 -4.69 -12.78
N THR A 10 13.38 -5.30 -12.93
CA THR A 10 12.80 -6.13 -11.87
C THR A 10 13.69 -7.33 -11.52
N VAL A 11 14.20 -8.04 -12.53
CA VAL A 11 15.11 -9.16 -12.34
C VAL A 11 16.41 -8.69 -11.70
N PHE A 12 16.98 -7.58 -12.17
CA PHE A 12 18.21 -7.03 -11.62
C PHE A 12 18.05 -6.68 -10.13
N VAL A 13 16.98 -5.98 -9.75
CA VAL A 13 16.72 -5.61 -8.35
C VAL A 13 16.54 -6.85 -7.47
N ALA A 14 15.79 -7.85 -7.95
CA ALA A 14 15.59 -9.10 -7.22
C ALA A 14 16.91 -9.87 -7.03
N VAL A 15 17.69 -10.04 -8.09
CA VAL A 15 18.99 -10.72 -8.05
C VAL A 15 19.96 -9.98 -7.13
N PHE A 16 20.04 -8.65 -7.25
CA PHE A 16 20.89 -7.83 -6.40
C PHE A 16 20.50 -7.94 -4.92
N GLY A 17 19.21 -7.86 -4.59
CA GLY A 17 18.71 -8.05 -3.23
C GLY A 17 19.07 -9.43 -2.67
N CYS A 18 18.88 -10.49 -3.46
CA CYS A 18 19.29 -11.85 -3.08
C CYS A 18 20.81 -11.97 -2.87
N LEU A 19 21.63 -11.35 -3.73
CA LEU A 19 23.08 -11.32 -3.58
C LEU A 19 23.51 -10.59 -2.31
N CYS A 20 22.88 -9.45 -1.98
CA CYS A 20 23.14 -8.73 -0.73
C CYS A 20 22.81 -9.58 0.50
N LEU A 21 21.66 -10.27 0.51
CA LEU A 21 21.29 -11.18 1.60
C LEU A 21 22.25 -12.37 1.71
N ALA A 22 22.66 -12.95 0.57
CA ALA A 22 23.64 -14.05 0.53
C ALA A 22 25.02 -13.59 1.03
N ALA A 23 25.50 -12.43 0.57
CA ALA A 23 26.73 -11.83 1.03
C ALA A 23 26.68 -11.54 2.54
N GLY A 24 25.58 -10.96 3.04
CA GLY A 24 25.38 -10.73 4.48
C GLY A 24 25.40 -12.04 5.29
N ARG A 25 24.86 -13.14 4.75
CA ARG A 25 24.92 -14.45 5.39
C ARG A 25 26.31 -15.08 5.36
N LEU A 26 27.05 -14.93 4.26
CA LEU A 26 28.39 -15.51 4.08
C LEU A 26 29.47 -14.73 4.85
N LEU A 27 29.37 -13.40 4.86
CA LEU A 27 30.33 -12.50 5.53
C LEU A 27 29.99 -12.28 7.02
N GLY A 28 28.75 -12.49 7.44
CA GLY A 28 28.24 -12.18 8.79
C GLY A 28 28.75 -13.04 9.95
N GLY A 29 29.78 -13.87 9.75
CA GLY A 29 30.39 -14.70 10.79
C GLY A 29 29.52 -15.87 11.28
N LYS A 30 30.11 -16.75 12.11
CA LYS A 30 29.39 -17.89 12.71
C LYS A 30 28.33 -17.39 13.69
N LYS A 31 27.06 -17.67 13.40
CA LYS A 31 25.95 -17.43 14.33
C LYS A 31 26.10 -18.34 15.55
N PHE A 32 26.50 -17.78 16.70
CA PHE A 32 26.26 -18.43 17.98
C PHE A 32 24.75 -18.40 18.24
N GLN A 33 24.10 -19.55 18.07
CA GLN A 33 22.67 -19.73 18.37
C GLN A 33 22.47 -19.92 19.86
N ASP A 34 22.77 -18.87 20.62
CA ASP A 34 22.44 -18.80 22.03
C ASP A 34 20.94 -18.53 22.18
N ALA A 35 20.26 -19.26 23.06
CA ALA A 35 18.83 -19.09 23.33
C ALA A 35 18.51 -17.65 23.74
N ALA A 36 19.41 -16.99 24.48
CA ALA A 36 19.26 -15.59 24.87
C ALA A 36 19.32 -14.62 23.67
N LYS A 37 20.06 -14.94 22.61
CA LYS A 37 20.15 -14.11 21.39
C LYS A 37 18.95 -14.25 20.47
N LEU A 38 18.23 -15.37 20.57
CA LEU A 38 17.07 -15.68 19.75
C LEU A 38 15.74 -15.33 20.46
N ALA A 39 15.79 -15.00 21.75
CA ALA A 39 14.64 -14.57 22.52
C ALA A 39 14.11 -13.20 22.03
N PRO A 40 12.78 -12.98 22.00
CA PRO A 40 12.21 -11.67 21.76
C PRO A 40 12.75 -10.63 22.75
N TYR A 41 12.90 -9.40 22.28
CA TYR A 41 13.43 -8.33 23.10
C TYR A 41 12.38 -7.86 24.12
N GLU A 42 12.56 -8.24 25.38
CA GLU A 42 11.86 -7.67 26.54
C GLU A 42 12.82 -7.47 27.73
N CYS A 43 14.02 -6.94 27.49
CA CYS A 43 15.02 -6.67 28.54
C CYS A 43 15.36 -7.89 29.44
N GLY A 44 15.30 -9.12 28.90
CA GLY A 44 15.56 -10.35 29.66
C GLY A 44 14.36 -10.89 30.45
N VAL A 45 13.20 -10.24 30.35
CA VAL A 45 11.93 -10.80 30.81
C VAL A 45 11.47 -11.86 29.80
N PRO A 46 11.00 -13.04 30.24
CA PRO A 46 10.41 -14.01 29.34
C PRO A 46 9.19 -13.35 28.69
N SER A 47 9.21 -13.22 27.37
CA SER A 47 8.07 -12.71 26.62
C SER A 47 6.89 -13.64 26.86
N GLU A 48 5.92 -13.20 27.65
CA GLU A 48 4.66 -13.92 27.73
C GLU A 48 3.92 -13.69 26.42
N ASP A 49 3.65 -14.78 25.69
CA ASP A 49 2.72 -14.76 24.57
C ASP A 49 1.35 -14.31 25.10
N LYS A 50 1.11 -12.99 25.09
CA LYS A 50 -0.21 -12.42 25.37
C LYS A 50 -1.16 -12.95 24.31
N LYS A 51 -1.81 -14.07 24.61
CA LYS A 51 -2.72 -14.83 23.73
C LYS A 51 -3.87 -14.00 23.15
N ASP A 52 -4.12 -12.78 23.66
CA ASP A 52 -5.22 -11.91 23.26
C ASP A 52 -4.85 -10.42 23.14
N THR A 53 -3.69 -10.09 22.57
CA THR A 53 -3.45 -8.69 22.15
C THR A 53 -4.25 -8.40 20.88
N LYS A 54 -5.48 -7.89 21.06
CA LYS A 54 -6.31 -7.40 19.96
C LYS A 54 -5.67 -6.16 19.36
N VAL A 55 -5.28 -6.24 18.09
CA VAL A 55 -4.86 -5.08 17.30
C VAL A 55 -6.05 -4.13 17.17
N SER A 56 -5.79 -2.82 17.22
CA SER A 56 -6.82 -1.80 17.14
C SER A 56 -7.62 -1.87 15.83
N VAL A 57 -8.95 -1.76 15.91
CA VAL A 57 -9.85 -1.73 14.74
C VAL A 57 -9.56 -0.53 13.80
N LYS A 58 -8.87 0.50 14.30
CA LYS A 58 -8.48 1.68 13.53
C LYS A 58 -7.66 1.34 12.28
N PHE A 59 -6.79 0.31 12.35
CA PHE A 59 -6.03 -0.18 11.20
C PHE A 59 -6.95 -0.77 10.12
N TYR A 60 -8.00 -1.46 10.53
CA TYR A 60 -8.99 -2.05 9.61
C TYR A 60 -9.81 -0.97 8.90
N LEU A 61 -10.29 0.05 9.62
CA LEU A 61 -11.02 1.17 9.02
C LEU A 61 -10.15 1.92 8.00
N THR A 62 -8.89 2.20 8.37
CA THR A 62 -7.93 2.85 7.47
C THR A 62 -7.65 2.01 6.22
N ALA A 63 -7.51 0.69 6.37
CA ALA A 63 -7.26 -0.21 5.24
C ALA A 63 -8.45 -0.28 4.27
N ILE A 64 -9.68 -0.34 4.79
CA ILE A 64 -10.88 -0.33 3.93
C ILE A 64 -11.03 1.00 3.19
N LEU A 65 -10.79 2.12 3.88
CA LEU A 65 -10.81 3.42 3.24
C LEU A 65 -9.78 3.51 2.11
N PHE A 66 -8.56 3.02 2.35
CA PHE A 66 -7.51 2.95 1.33
C PHE A 66 -7.93 2.11 0.12
N ILE A 67 -8.53 0.93 0.33
CA ILE A 67 -9.03 0.07 -0.75
C ILE A 67 -10.10 0.80 -1.57
N LEU A 68 -11.00 1.52 -0.91
CA LEU A 68 -12.08 2.26 -1.55
C LEU A 68 -11.53 3.39 -2.44
N PHE A 69 -10.54 4.15 -1.95
CA PHE A 69 -9.84 5.16 -2.77
C PHE A 69 -9.01 4.56 -3.90
N ASP A 70 -8.37 3.41 -3.70
CA ASP A 70 -7.61 2.74 -4.77
C ASP A 70 -8.55 2.30 -5.91
N ILE A 71 -9.73 1.78 -5.56
CA ILE A 71 -10.78 1.46 -6.53
C ILE A 71 -11.25 2.71 -7.30
N GLU A 72 -11.36 3.87 -6.65
CA GLU A 72 -11.67 5.14 -7.34
C GLU A 72 -10.63 5.45 -8.43
N ILE A 73 -9.34 5.30 -8.12
CA ILE A 73 -8.24 5.54 -9.07
C ILE A 73 -8.28 4.57 -10.24
N ILE A 74 -8.66 3.31 -10.01
CA ILE A 74 -8.84 2.32 -11.08
C ILE A 74 -9.88 2.79 -12.11
N PHE A 75 -10.94 3.50 -11.69
CA PHE A 75 -11.91 4.08 -12.62
C PHE A 75 -11.43 5.39 -13.25
N MET A 76 -10.67 6.21 -12.52
CA MET A 76 -10.14 7.47 -13.03
C MET A 76 -9.07 7.26 -14.10
N TYR A 77 -8.26 6.22 -14.00
CA TYR A 77 -7.10 6.03 -14.89
C TYR A 77 -7.49 5.82 -16.37
N PRO A 78 -8.40 4.90 -16.73
CA PRO A 78 -8.83 4.73 -18.12
C PRO A 78 -9.50 5.98 -18.68
N TRP A 79 -10.32 6.66 -17.87
CA TRP A 79 -10.95 7.93 -18.25
C TRP A 79 -9.90 9.01 -18.55
N ALA A 80 -8.89 9.16 -17.69
CA ALA A 80 -7.83 10.15 -17.87
C ALA A 80 -6.98 9.85 -19.10
N ALA A 81 -6.68 8.56 -19.35
CA ALA A 81 -5.91 8.11 -20.50
C ALA A 81 -6.63 8.36 -21.83
N SER A 82 -7.95 8.16 -21.89
CA SER A 82 -8.76 8.35 -23.11
C SER A 82 -9.38 9.75 -23.25
N PHE A 83 -9.16 10.66 -22.29
CA PHE A 83 -9.82 11.97 -22.27
C PHE A 83 -9.57 12.81 -23.54
N LYS A 84 -8.37 12.75 -24.10
CA LYS A 84 -8.05 13.43 -25.38
C LYS A 84 -8.87 12.91 -26.55
N GLU A 85 -9.09 11.60 -26.63
CA GLU A 85 -9.91 10.97 -27.68
C GLU A 85 -11.39 11.31 -27.50
N MET A 86 -11.86 11.39 -26.25
CA MET A 86 -13.22 11.82 -25.92
C MET A 86 -13.49 13.28 -26.30
N ILE A 87 -12.50 14.18 -26.13
CA ILE A 87 -12.59 15.56 -26.63
C ILE A 87 -12.70 15.58 -28.15
N ALA A 88 -11.83 14.83 -28.84
CA ALA A 88 -11.84 14.77 -30.31
C ALA A 88 -13.16 14.23 -30.87
N SER A 89 -13.84 13.35 -30.13
CA SER A 89 -15.14 12.77 -30.49
C SER A 89 -16.34 13.65 -30.13
N GLY A 90 -16.12 14.85 -29.56
CA GLY A 90 -17.18 15.80 -29.19
C GLY A 90 -17.87 15.53 -27.85
N ILE A 91 -17.50 14.47 -27.13
CA ILE A 91 -18.09 14.07 -25.84
C ILE A 91 -17.26 14.52 -24.61
N GLY A 92 -16.19 15.29 -24.82
CA GLY A 92 -15.26 15.68 -23.75
C GLY A 92 -15.91 16.41 -22.57
N LEU A 93 -16.86 17.31 -22.82
CA LEU A 93 -17.56 18.03 -21.74
C LEU A 93 -18.45 17.10 -20.91
N TYR A 94 -19.16 16.16 -21.56
CA TYR A 94 -19.96 15.17 -20.88
C TYR A 94 -19.09 14.26 -20.01
N ALA A 95 -18.01 13.72 -20.60
CA ALA A 95 -17.04 12.88 -19.89
C ALA A 95 -16.41 13.60 -18.68
N LEU A 96 -16.15 14.91 -18.80
CA LEU A 96 -15.65 15.74 -17.71
C LEU A 96 -16.66 15.86 -16.57
N ILE A 97 -17.92 16.21 -16.89
CA ILE A 97 -18.97 16.38 -15.89
C ILE A 97 -19.24 15.06 -15.16
N THR A 98 -19.33 13.95 -15.89
CA THR A 98 -19.54 12.61 -15.29
C THR A 98 -18.44 12.27 -14.31
N MET A 99 -17.17 12.54 -14.65
CA MET A 99 -16.06 12.28 -13.74
C MET A 99 -16.04 13.23 -12.54
N MET A 100 -16.39 14.50 -12.73
CA MET A 100 -16.52 15.46 -11.63
C MET A 100 -17.59 15.01 -10.63
N VAL A 101 -18.75 14.54 -11.11
CA VAL A 101 -19.80 14.01 -10.23
C VAL A 101 -19.33 12.75 -9.51
N PHE A 102 -18.64 11.84 -10.21
CA PHE A 102 -18.07 10.64 -9.61
C PHE A 102 -17.13 10.98 -8.45
N ILE A 103 -16.13 11.85 -8.68
CA ILE A 103 -15.18 12.29 -7.64
C ILE A 103 -15.90 12.98 -6.48
N LEU A 104 -16.88 13.83 -6.75
CA LEU A 104 -17.63 14.53 -5.70
C LEU A 104 -18.31 13.56 -4.73
N VAL A 105 -18.89 12.46 -5.22
CA VAL A 105 -19.52 11.44 -4.36
C VAL A 105 -18.51 10.85 -3.36
N PHE A 106 -17.29 10.53 -3.81
CA PHE A 106 -16.23 10.03 -2.93
C PHE A 106 -15.71 11.09 -1.95
N ILE A 107 -15.56 12.35 -2.40
CA ILE A 107 -15.22 13.47 -1.53
C ILE A 107 -16.27 13.64 -0.41
N PHE A 108 -17.56 13.55 -0.73
CA PHE A 108 -18.61 13.61 0.28
C PHE A 108 -18.51 12.46 1.29
N GLY A 109 -18.22 11.24 0.83
CA GLY A 109 -17.95 10.09 1.69
C GLY A 109 -16.77 10.33 2.63
N LEU A 110 -15.67 10.88 2.12
CA LEU A 110 -14.49 11.23 2.91
C LEU A 110 -14.79 12.29 3.97
N LEU A 111 -15.49 13.35 3.59
CA LEU A 111 -15.89 14.41 4.52
C LEU A 111 -16.77 13.85 5.64
N TRP A 112 -17.66 12.91 5.32
CA TRP A 112 -18.47 12.23 6.32
C TRP A 112 -17.60 11.42 7.29
N GLU A 113 -16.66 10.64 6.79
CA GLU A 113 -15.80 9.80 7.62
C GLU A 113 -14.88 10.60 8.56
N ILE A 114 -14.33 11.71 8.05
CA ILE A 114 -13.56 12.66 8.87
C ILE A 114 -14.46 13.22 9.98
N LYS A 115 -15.68 13.63 9.66
CA LYS A 115 -16.65 14.14 10.64
C LYS A 115 -17.05 13.08 11.67
N SER A 116 -17.12 11.82 11.27
CA SER A 116 -17.40 10.69 12.16
C SER A 116 -16.21 10.30 13.06
N LYS A 117 -15.05 10.98 12.95
CA LYS A 117 -13.85 10.72 13.76
C LYS A 117 -13.30 9.29 13.62
N ALA A 118 -13.67 8.58 12.56
CA ALA A 118 -13.22 7.21 12.30
C ALA A 118 -11.69 7.13 12.08
N LEU A 119 -11.08 8.26 11.71
CA LEU A 119 -9.66 8.44 11.44
C LEU A 119 -8.90 9.06 12.63
N GLU A 120 -9.46 9.16 13.83
CA GLU A 120 -8.73 9.71 15.00
C GLU A 120 -7.82 8.66 15.67
N TRP A 121 -6.54 9.00 15.82
CA TRP A 121 -5.48 8.16 16.39
C TRP A 121 -5.05 8.65 17.77
N ASP A 122 -6.00 8.78 18.70
CA ASP A 122 -5.72 8.88 20.14
C ASP A 122 -5.70 7.51 20.82
#